data_AF-A0AAV2KYE4-F1
#
_entry.id   AF-A0AAV2KYE4-F1
#
_cell.length_a   1.000
_cell.length_b   1.000
_cell.length_c   1.000
_cell.angle_alpha   90.00
_cell.angle_beta   90.00
_cell.angle_gamma   90.00
#
_symmetry.space_group_name_H-M   'P 1'
#
loop_
_entity.id
_entity.type
_entity.pdbx_description
1 polymer ?
#
loop_
_entity_poly.entity_id
_entity_poly.type
_entity_poly.pdbx_seq_one_letter_code
_entity_poly.pdbx_strand_id
1 'polypeptide(L)'
;MSHSQAATGPPNPSPVERSRAQEEPDLPVERKLVGNTLDVAVQRLRTPSPQVGDDDSEAESFRDGRSEEVDRDTRTRAHAWCRDFLSGSWKSLHEEDFQISIVSGGLSNQLYLCCLPEHVPVEGEEPRRVLLRIYGAILQGVDSLVLESVMFAILAERTLGPKLYGIFPEGRLEQYLPNTRMRTDQLSQPSISAEIATKVARFHNMVMPFNKEPKWLFATIDK
;
A
#
# COMPACT_ATOMS: atom_id res chain seq x y z
N MET A 1 -61.25 -21.21 -33.77
CA MET A 1 -61.54 -22.56 -34.30
C MET A 1 -60.20 -23.29 -34.43
N SER A 2 -59.65 -23.86 -33.36
CA SER A 2 -59.84 -25.26 -32.90
C SER A 2 -59.62 -26.31 -33.99
N HIS A 3 -58.48 -27.02 -33.94
CA HIS A 3 -58.44 -28.49 -33.84
C HIS A 3 -57.08 -28.95 -33.27
N SER A 4 -57.14 -30.08 -32.59
CA SER A 4 -56.21 -30.68 -31.63
C SER A 4 -55.91 -32.13 -32.05
N GLN A 5 -54.91 -32.74 -31.39
CA GLN A 5 -54.57 -34.18 -31.28
C GLN A 5 -53.61 -34.76 -32.35
N ALA A 6 -52.67 -35.67 -32.07
CA ALA A 6 -52.19 -36.27 -30.82
C ALA A 6 -50.82 -36.99 -31.02
N ALA A 7 -50.11 -37.11 -29.88
CA ALA A 7 -49.15 -38.12 -29.39
C ALA A 7 -48.58 -39.24 -30.29
N THR A 8 -47.24 -39.45 -30.19
CA THR A 8 -46.58 -40.72 -29.79
C THR A 8 -45.06 -40.52 -29.61
N GLY A 9 -44.49 -40.95 -28.47
CA GLY A 9 -43.09 -41.38 -28.31
C GLY A 9 -43.07 -42.83 -27.79
N PRO A 10 -41.99 -43.39 -27.20
CA PRO A 10 -40.53 -43.22 -27.34
C PRO A 10 -39.90 -44.59 -27.82
N PRO A 11 -38.63 -45.01 -27.55
CA PRO A 11 -38.08 -45.21 -26.19
C PRO A 11 -36.59 -44.83 -25.97
N ASN A 12 -36.30 -44.53 -24.70
CA ASN A 12 -35.00 -44.62 -24.05
C ASN A 12 -34.61 -46.11 -23.86
N PRO A 13 -33.32 -46.44 -23.79
CA PRO A 13 -32.85 -47.52 -22.93
C PRO A 13 -32.07 -46.96 -21.73
N SER A 14 -32.51 -47.37 -20.55
CA SER A 14 -31.89 -47.18 -19.24
C SER A 14 -30.97 -48.38 -18.90
N PRO A 15 -30.55 -48.57 -17.62
CA PRO A 15 -29.18 -48.45 -17.14
C PRO A 15 -28.50 -49.82 -16.89
N VAL A 16 -27.18 -49.84 -16.69
CA VAL A 16 -26.49 -51.01 -16.12
C VAL A 16 -25.80 -50.63 -14.81
N GLU A 17 -26.17 -51.37 -13.77
CA GLU A 17 -25.74 -51.28 -12.38
C GLU A 17 -24.38 -51.96 -12.10
N ARG A 18 -23.67 -51.35 -11.13
CA ARG A 18 -22.92 -51.90 -9.97
C ARG A 18 -22.32 -53.32 -10.01
N SER A 19 -21.06 -53.39 -9.58
CA SER A 19 -20.55 -54.16 -8.41
C SER A 19 -19.00 -54.08 -8.43
N ARG A 20 -18.18 -54.17 -7.37
CA ARG A 20 -18.25 -54.33 -5.90
C ARG A 20 -16.83 -53.91 -5.42
N ALA A 21 -16.67 -53.01 -4.45
CA ALA A 21 -16.28 -53.30 -3.07
C ALA A 21 -15.12 -54.30 -2.88
N GLN A 22 -13.99 -53.80 -2.36
CA GLN A 22 -13.16 -54.51 -1.38
C GLN A 22 -12.69 -53.50 -0.32
N GLU A 23 -13.00 -53.84 0.93
CA GLU A 23 -12.75 -53.17 2.21
C GLU A 23 -11.60 -53.88 2.96
N GLU A 24 -10.98 -53.10 3.86
CA GLU A 24 -10.31 -53.49 5.14
C GLU A 24 -8.91 -54.18 5.10
N PRO A 25 -8.06 -54.07 6.15
CA PRO A 25 -8.41 -53.70 7.53
C PRO A 25 -7.55 -52.64 8.25
N ASP A 26 -8.14 -52.16 9.35
CA ASP A 26 -7.68 -51.19 10.33
C ASP A 26 -6.86 -51.83 11.50
N LEU A 27 -6.22 -50.96 12.31
CA LEU A 27 -5.63 -51.11 13.69
C LEU A 27 -4.08 -51.00 13.83
N PRO A 28 -3.54 -50.50 14.97
CA PRO A 28 -4.14 -49.69 16.05
C PRO A 28 -3.37 -48.40 16.42
N VAL A 29 -4.08 -47.59 17.22
CA VAL A 29 -3.67 -46.35 17.91
C VAL A 29 -2.53 -46.58 18.92
N GLU A 30 -1.46 -45.78 18.85
CA GLU A 30 -0.62 -45.45 20.01
C GLU A 30 -0.70 -43.94 20.33
N ARG A 31 -1.23 -43.64 21.51
CA ARG A 31 -1.15 -42.32 22.15
C ARG A 31 0.26 -42.11 22.68
N LYS A 32 0.95 -41.06 22.24
CA LYS A 32 2.03 -40.45 23.02
C LYS A 32 1.80 -38.94 23.18
N LEU A 33 1.62 -38.61 24.44
CA LEU A 33 1.59 -37.31 25.08
C LEU A 33 2.88 -36.52 24.79
N VAL A 34 2.82 -35.37 24.12
CA VAL A 34 3.81 -34.29 24.28
C VAL A 34 3.09 -32.94 24.11
N GLY A 35 3.05 -32.18 25.20
CA GLY A 35 2.48 -30.84 25.24
C GLY A 35 3.39 -29.76 24.63
N ASN A 36 2.75 -28.62 24.36
CA ASN A 36 3.30 -27.27 24.27
C ASN A 36 4.63 -27.08 23.51
N THR A 37 4.57 -26.81 22.20
CA THR A 37 5.65 -26.04 21.52
C THR A 37 5.18 -25.31 20.26
N LEU A 38 4.04 -24.61 20.29
CA LEU A 38 3.62 -23.75 19.17
C LEU A 38 3.46 -22.25 19.51
N ASP A 39 3.57 -21.87 20.78
CA ASP A 39 3.44 -20.46 21.22
C ASP A 39 4.76 -19.68 21.39
N VAL A 40 5.91 -20.26 21.02
CA VAL A 40 7.23 -19.59 21.18
C VAL A 40 7.86 -19.21 19.84
N ALA A 41 7.30 -19.65 18.70
CA ALA A 41 7.90 -19.44 17.38
C ALA A 41 7.59 -18.06 16.76
N VAL A 42 6.59 -17.32 17.26
CA VAL A 42 6.19 -16.01 16.68
C VAL A 42 7.05 -14.85 17.22
N GLN A 43 7.76 -15.03 18.34
CA GLN A 43 8.61 -13.99 18.93
C GLN A 43 10.03 -13.89 18.36
N ARG A 44 10.43 -14.76 17.41
CA ARG A 44 11.79 -14.79 16.83
C ARG A 44 11.95 -14.17 15.45
N LEU A 45 11.02 -13.33 15.00
CA LEU A 45 11.20 -12.45 13.83
C LEU A 45 11.53 -11.00 14.22
N ARG A 46 12.12 -10.78 15.40
CA ARG A 46 12.78 -9.50 15.73
C ARG A 46 14.16 -9.47 15.07
N THR A 47 14.27 -8.73 13.96
CA THR A 47 15.58 -8.34 13.41
C THR A 47 16.38 -7.57 14.47
N PRO A 48 17.69 -7.84 14.64
CA PRO A 48 18.53 -7.08 15.57
C PRO A 48 18.55 -5.60 15.20
N SER A 49 18.75 -4.74 16.20
CA SER A 49 18.99 -3.31 15.99
C SER A 49 20.23 -3.10 15.09
N PRO A 50 20.23 -2.10 14.20
CA PRO A 50 21.38 -1.81 13.35
C PRO A 50 22.60 -1.45 14.21
N GLN A 51 23.77 -1.99 13.84
CA GLN A 51 25.05 -1.53 14.38
C GLN A 51 25.43 -0.19 13.75
N VAL A 52 26.06 0.67 14.56
CA VAL A 52 26.55 2.00 14.17
C VAL A 52 27.58 1.85 13.03
N GLY A 53 27.23 2.28 11.82
CA GLY A 53 28.19 2.30 10.69
C GLY A 53 27.63 2.31 9.27
N ASP A 54 26.36 2.01 9.02
CA ASP A 54 25.77 2.14 7.66
C ASP A 54 25.24 3.57 7.46
N ASP A 55 26.07 4.40 6.82
CA ASP A 55 25.76 5.76 6.35
C ASP A 55 24.87 5.72 5.10
N ASP A 56 23.70 5.09 5.20
CA ASP A 56 22.61 5.35 4.26
C ASP A 56 21.85 6.56 4.82
N SER A 57 22.19 7.77 4.35
CA SER A 57 21.47 9.06 4.45
C SER A 57 20.64 9.37 5.73
N GLU A 58 20.83 10.55 6.30
CA GLU A 58 20.06 11.19 7.41
C GLU A 58 18.51 11.14 7.34
N ALA A 59 17.92 10.66 6.24
CA ALA A 59 16.51 10.33 6.11
C ALA A 59 16.11 8.94 6.69
N GLU A 60 17.06 8.13 7.19
CA GLU A 60 16.91 6.67 7.37
C GLU A 60 16.79 6.12 8.81
N SER A 61 16.87 6.93 9.87
CA SER A 61 16.95 6.36 11.23
C SER A 61 15.62 6.04 11.93
N PHE A 62 14.45 6.30 11.34
CA PHE A 62 13.23 6.50 12.15
C PHE A 62 12.08 5.57 11.77
N ARG A 63 12.10 4.34 12.31
CA ARG A 63 10.98 3.39 12.26
C ARG A 63 9.70 3.90 12.93
N ASP A 64 9.77 5.01 13.68
CA ASP A 64 8.69 5.55 14.52
C ASP A 64 8.46 7.05 14.31
N GLY A 65 9.08 7.63 13.29
CA GLY A 65 9.10 9.07 13.07
C GLY A 65 10.06 9.82 14.00
N ARG A 66 10.25 11.13 13.75
CA ARG A 66 10.99 11.96 14.72
C ARG A 66 10.19 12.04 16.01
N SER A 67 10.84 11.88 17.17
CA SER A 67 10.24 12.18 18.49
C SER A 67 9.99 13.68 18.71
N GLU A 68 10.33 14.51 17.71
CA GLU A 68 9.91 15.90 17.67
C GLU A 68 8.39 15.95 17.51
N GLU A 69 7.74 16.60 18.47
CA GLU A 69 6.31 16.86 18.40
C GLU A 69 6.01 17.70 17.17
N VAL A 70 4.97 17.32 16.42
CA VAL A 70 4.51 18.11 15.28
C VAL A 70 3.98 19.44 15.81
N ASP A 71 4.43 20.55 15.25
CA ASP A 71 3.98 21.87 15.66
C ASP A 71 2.44 22.00 15.53
N ARG A 72 1.85 22.82 16.40
CA ARG A 72 0.40 22.96 16.52
C ARG A 72 -0.26 23.40 15.21
N ASP A 73 0.38 24.28 14.46
CA ASP A 73 -0.18 24.83 13.21
C ASP A 73 -0.20 23.76 12.12
N THR A 74 0.87 22.96 12.00
CA THR A 74 0.92 21.81 11.09
C THR A 74 -0.09 20.75 11.50
N ARG A 75 -0.24 20.44 12.78
CA ARG A 75 -1.27 19.52 13.27
C ARG A 75 -2.68 19.98 12.90
N THR A 76 -2.99 21.26 13.16
CA THR A 76 -4.31 21.85 12.87
C THR A 76 -4.63 21.76 11.38
N ARG A 77 -3.67 22.13 10.52
CA ARG A 77 -3.84 22.05 9.06
C ARG A 77 -3.98 20.61 8.57
N ALA A 78 -3.17 19.70 9.09
CA ALA A 78 -3.23 18.28 8.74
C ALA A 78 -4.58 17.64 9.11
N HIS A 79 -5.12 17.99 10.28
CA HIS A 79 -6.47 17.59 10.68
C HIS A 79 -7.52 18.12 9.70
N ALA A 80 -7.46 19.42 9.38
CA ALA A 80 -8.38 20.04 8.43
C ALA A 80 -8.32 19.37 7.04
N TRP A 81 -7.13 19.13 6.48
CA TRP A 81 -7.00 18.44 5.20
C TRP A 81 -7.52 17.01 5.25
N CYS A 82 -7.21 16.23 6.30
CA CYS A 82 -7.74 14.88 6.44
C CYS A 82 -9.27 14.88 6.51
N ARG A 83 -9.85 15.79 7.31
CA ARG A 83 -11.31 15.94 7.42
C ARG A 83 -11.92 16.36 6.08
N ASP A 84 -11.32 17.29 5.37
CA ASP A 84 -11.92 17.88 4.18
C ASP A 84 -11.83 16.95 2.96
N PHE A 85 -10.71 16.22 2.80
CA PHE A 85 -10.45 15.37 1.63
C PHE A 85 -10.76 13.88 1.83
N LEU A 86 -10.76 13.36 3.06
CA LEU A 86 -11.11 11.96 3.34
C LEU A 86 -12.59 11.83 3.70
N SER A 87 -13.12 10.61 3.56
CA SER A 87 -14.50 10.25 3.85
C SER A 87 -14.64 9.53 5.20
N GLY A 88 -15.88 9.21 5.58
CA GLY A 88 -16.20 8.41 6.75
C GLY A 88 -15.73 9.07 8.05
N SER A 89 -15.11 8.29 8.93
CA SER A 89 -14.79 8.71 10.29
C SER A 89 -13.84 9.92 10.38
N TRP A 90 -13.10 10.24 9.32
CA TRP A 90 -12.30 11.46 9.26
C TRP A 90 -13.13 12.74 9.29
N LYS A 91 -14.38 12.71 8.82
CA LYS A 91 -15.29 13.88 8.79
C LYS A 91 -15.71 14.33 10.18
N SER A 92 -15.85 13.39 11.10
CA SER A 92 -16.35 13.59 12.47
C SER A 92 -15.27 13.52 13.55
N LEU A 93 -14.03 13.17 13.17
CA LEU A 93 -12.90 13.08 14.09
C LEU A 93 -12.57 14.44 14.73
N HIS A 94 -12.52 14.50 16.06
CA HIS A 94 -12.11 15.69 16.79
C HIS A 94 -10.59 15.91 16.69
N GLU A 95 -10.14 17.17 16.72
CA GLU A 95 -8.71 17.48 16.60
C GLU A 95 -7.88 16.89 17.74
N GLU A 96 -8.45 16.77 18.95
CA GLU A 96 -7.78 16.16 20.11
C GLU A 96 -7.47 14.68 19.89
N ASP A 97 -8.33 13.98 19.15
CA ASP A 97 -8.19 12.56 18.83
C ASP A 97 -7.32 12.33 17.58
N PHE A 98 -7.02 13.36 16.79
CA PHE A 98 -6.21 13.23 15.59
C PHE A 98 -4.78 12.80 15.92
N GLN A 99 -4.29 11.72 15.29
CA GLN A 99 -2.93 11.26 15.51
C GLN A 99 -2.05 11.63 14.33
N ILE A 100 -0.91 12.28 14.60
CA ILE A 100 0.06 12.67 13.58
C ILE A 100 1.49 12.47 14.09
N SER A 101 2.36 11.94 13.23
CA SER A 101 3.80 11.81 13.51
C SER A 101 4.63 12.17 12.28
N ILE A 102 5.86 12.64 12.51
CA ILE A 102 6.79 13.04 11.44
C ILE A 102 7.44 11.79 10.85
N VAL A 103 7.20 11.45 9.58
CA VAL A 103 7.90 10.36 8.90
C VAL A 103 9.27 10.81 8.38
N SER A 104 9.32 11.99 7.75
CA SER A 104 10.54 12.59 7.22
C SER A 104 10.40 14.11 7.22
N GLY A 105 11.48 14.84 7.51
CA GLY A 105 11.45 16.29 7.74
C GLY A 105 12.59 17.04 7.04
N GLY A 106 12.61 17.03 5.71
CA GLY A 106 13.55 17.81 4.90
C GLY A 106 12.93 19.10 4.36
N LEU A 107 13.76 20.05 3.91
CA LEU A 107 13.32 21.36 3.38
C LEU A 107 12.39 21.26 2.16
N SER A 108 12.54 20.19 1.37
CA SER A 108 11.80 19.98 0.12
C SER A 108 10.70 18.91 0.22
N ASN A 109 10.67 18.13 1.30
CA ASN A 109 9.78 16.99 1.47
C ASN A 109 9.50 16.76 2.95
N GLN A 110 8.36 17.25 3.42
CA GLN A 110 7.87 16.99 4.77
C GLN A 110 6.78 15.93 4.67
N LEU A 111 7.03 14.78 5.29
CA LEU A 111 6.15 13.63 5.31
C LEU A 111 5.62 13.41 6.71
N TYR A 112 4.32 13.30 6.85
CA TYR A 112 3.64 13.02 8.10
C TYR A 112 2.73 11.80 7.94
N LEU A 113 2.67 10.96 8.96
CA LEU A 113 1.72 9.87 9.05
C LEU A 113 0.53 10.37 9.87
N CYS A 114 -0.66 10.39 9.27
CA CYS A 114 -1.91 10.73 9.95
C CYS A 114 -2.74 9.47 10.17
N CYS A 115 -3.27 9.28 11.38
CA CYS A 115 -3.98 8.06 11.78
C CYS A 115 -5.33 8.37 12.45
N LEU A 116 -6.33 7.54 12.18
CA LEU A 116 -7.49 7.38 13.04
C LEU A 116 -7.08 6.60 14.32
N PRO A 117 -7.54 7.00 15.51
CA PRO A 117 -7.34 6.22 16.73
C PRO A 117 -7.94 4.81 16.66
N GLU A 118 -7.39 3.89 17.45
CA GLU A 118 -7.85 2.48 17.47
C GLU A 118 -9.30 2.30 17.91
N HIS A 119 -9.80 3.20 18.75
CA HIS A 119 -11.17 3.16 19.24
C HIS A 119 -12.19 3.75 18.24
N VAL A 120 -11.74 4.48 17.21
CA VAL A 120 -12.62 5.07 16.19
C VAL A 120 -12.87 4.02 15.09
N PRO A 121 -14.13 3.58 14.88
CA PRO A 121 -14.46 2.62 13.84
C PRO A 121 -14.29 3.26 12.45
N VAL A 122 -14.11 2.43 11.43
CA VAL A 122 -14.17 2.86 10.02
C VAL A 122 -15.62 2.70 9.55
N GLU A 123 -16.19 3.72 8.96
CA GLU A 123 -17.59 3.78 8.52
C GLU A 123 -17.79 3.33 7.06
N GLY A 124 -16.74 3.34 6.24
CA GLY A 124 -16.77 2.92 4.83
C GLY A 124 -15.45 2.35 4.34
N GLU A 125 -15.01 2.80 3.15
CA GLU A 125 -13.73 2.39 2.56
C GLU A 125 -12.58 3.37 2.88
N GLU A 126 -12.78 4.31 3.81
CA GLU A 126 -11.75 5.26 4.17
C GLU A 126 -10.52 4.57 4.80
N PRO A 127 -9.31 5.06 4.51
CA PRO A 127 -8.10 4.51 5.09
C PRO A 127 -7.99 4.88 6.57
N ARG A 128 -7.56 3.94 7.43
CA ARG A 128 -7.19 4.26 8.83
C ARG A 128 -5.93 5.12 8.93
N ARG A 129 -5.05 5.04 7.93
CA ARG A 129 -3.75 5.70 7.91
C ARG A 129 -3.49 6.29 6.53
N VAL A 130 -3.06 7.53 6.50
CA VAL A 130 -2.68 8.26 5.29
C VAL A 130 -1.32 8.89 5.46
N LEU A 131 -0.58 9.03 4.35
CA LEU A 131 0.65 9.78 4.31
C LEU A 131 0.35 11.18 3.79
N LEU A 132 0.56 12.19 4.63
CA LEU A 132 0.51 13.60 4.25
C LEU A 132 1.88 14.03 3.75
N ARG A 133 1.95 14.53 2.52
CA ARG A 133 3.14 15.14 1.96
C ARG A 133 2.92 16.63 1.73
N ILE A 134 3.75 17.46 2.36
CA ILE A 134 3.75 18.91 2.16
C ILE A 134 4.91 19.27 1.22
N TYR A 135 4.60 20.04 0.19
CA TYR A 135 5.58 20.59 -0.74
C TYR A 135 6.42 21.67 -0.02
N GLY A 136 7.74 21.52 -0.04
CA GLY A 136 8.65 22.47 0.60
C GLY A 136 8.73 23.82 -0.11
N ALA A 137 9.19 24.86 0.59
CA ALA A 137 9.23 26.25 0.10
C ALA A 137 10.15 26.50 -1.11
N ILE A 138 10.98 25.52 -1.50
CA ILE A 138 12.03 25.65 -2.53
C ILE A 138 11.53 25.17 -3.91
N LEU A 139 10.34 24.58 -3.99
CA LEU A 139 9.79 23.87 -5.16
C LEU A 139 8.29 24.21 -5.23
N GLN A 140 7.65 24.65 -6.31
CA GLN A 140 7.95 24.65 -7.74
C GLN A 140 7.04 25.71 -8.42
N GLY A 141 7.36 26.13 -9.65
CA GLY A 141 6.42 26.94 -10.44
C GLY A 141 5.08 26.21 -10.68
N VAL A 142 4.00 26.95 -10.92
CA VAL A 142 2.63 26.41 -11.09
C VAL A 142 2.57 25.24 -12.07
N ASP A 143 3.29 25.34 -13.19
CA ASP A 143 3.34 24.28 -14.22
C ASP A 143 3.90 22.96 -13.69
N SER A 144 4.86 23.02 -12.77
CA SER A 144 5.50 21.83 -12.21
C SER A 144 4.57 21.09 -11.25
N LEU A 145 3.78 21.82 -10.44
CA LEU A 145 2.76 21.23 -9.57
C LEU A 145 1.67 20.52 -10.38
N VAL A 146 1.25 21.10 -11.50
CA VAL A 146 0.27 20.48 -12.40
C VAL A 146 0.83 19.18 -12.98
N LEU A 147 2.07 19.20 -13.51
CA LEU A 147 2.70 18.02 -14.08
C LEU A 147 2.94 16.91 -13.03
N GLU A 148 3.40 17.26 -11.82
CA GLU A 148 3.58 16.32 -10.71
C GLU A 148 2.24 15.69 -10.30
N SER A 149 1.18 16.50 -10.20
CA SER A 149 -0.17 16.03 -9.85
C SER A 149 -0.71 15.04 -10.89
N VAL A 150 -0.58 15.38 -12.18
CA VAL A 150 -0.99 14.48 -13.28
C VAL A 150 -0.18 13.19 -13.27
N MET A 151 1.14 13.29 -13.05
CA MET A 151 2.01 12.11 -12.97
C MET A 151 1.57 11.19 -11.84
N PHE A 152 1.40 11.73 -10.63
CA PHE A 152 1.05 10.95 -9.45
C PHE A 152 -0.32 10.29 -9.60
N ALA A 153 -1.33 11.03 -10.06
CA ALA A 153 -2.66 10.49 -10.30
C ALA A 153 -2.63 9.30 -11.27
N ILE A 154 -1.90 9.42 -12.38
CA ILE A 154 -1.77 8.33 -13.36
C ILE A 154 -1.06 7.11 -12.75
N LEU A 155 -0.02 7.31 -11.94
CA LEU A 155 0.68 6.22 -11.25
C LEU A 155 -0.24 5.49 -10.26
N ALA A 156 -1.03 6.25 -9.50
CA ALA A 156 -2.02 5.71 -8.57
C ALA A 156 -3.08 4.86 -9.30
N GLU A 157 -3.68 5.41 -10.36
CA GLU A 157 -4.72 4.73 -11.16
C GLU A 157 -4.19 3.45 -11.86
N ARG A 158 -2.89 3.40 -12.18
CA ARG A 158 -2.25 2.24 -12.80
C ARG A 158 -1.61 1.27 -11.80
N THR A 159 -1.87 1.46 -10.52
CA THR A 159 -1.32 0.66 -9.41
C THR A 159 0.22 0.56 -9.47
N LEU A 160 0.88 1.65 -9.88
CA LEU A 160 2.33 1.79 -9.97
C LEU A 160 2.90 2.76 -8.93
N GLY A 161 2.02 3.36 -8.14
CA GLY A 161 2.34 4.14 -6.95
C GLY A 161 1.27 3.96 -5.87
N PRO A 162 1.42 4.67 -4.74
CA PRO A 162 0.39 4.73 -3.71
C PRO A 162 -0.93 5.28 -4.27
N LYS A 163 -2.08 4.89 -3.69
CA LYS A 163 -3.35 5.58 -4.00
C LYS A 163 -3.25 7.06 -3.65
N LEU A 164 -3.95 7.89 -4.44
CA LEU A 164 -4.10 9.32 -4.19
C LEU A 164 -5.46 9.57 -3.54
N TYR A 165 -5.48 10.23 -2.38
CA TYR A 165 -6.72 10.56 -1.67
C TYR A 165 -7.10 12.03 -1.76
N GLY A 166 -6.13 12.93 -1.92
CA GLY A 166 -6.40 14.37 -2.04
C GLY A 166 -5.20 15.14 -2.54
N ILE A 167 -5.45 16.24 -3.25
CA ILE A 167 -4.44 17.20 -3.72
C ILE A 167 -4.90 18.59 -3.32
N PHE A 168 -3.97 19.38 -2.79
CA PHE A 168 -4.17 20.79 -2.44
C PHE A 168 -2.88 21.58 -2.74
N PRO A 169 -2.93 22.92 -2.79
CA PRO A 169 -1.76 23.73 -3.17
C PRO A 169 -0.50 23.44 -2.34
N GLU A 170 -0.67 23.15 -1.05
CA GLU A 170 0.43 22.89 -0.12
C GLU A 170 0.95 21.45 -0.19
N GLY A 171 0.24 20.51 -0.81
CA GLY A 171 0.58 19.10 -0.67
C GLY A 171 -0.45 18.10 -1.20
N ARG A 172 -0.35 16.88 -0.68
CA ARG A 172 -1.27 15.78 -1.02
C ARG A 172 -1.38 14.75 0.09
N LEU A 173 -2.48 14.00 0.05
CA LEU A 173 -2.73 12.82 0.86
C LEU A 173 -2.59 11.56 0.02
N GLU A 174 -1.72 10.67 0.44
CA GLU A 174 -1.35 9.44 -0.24
C GLU A 174 -1.67 8.21 0.63
N GLN A 175 -1.75 7.05 -0.01
CA GLN A 175 -1.76 5.77 0.70
C GLN A 175 -0.45 5.57 1.48
N TYR A 176 -0.59 5.33 2.78
CA TYR A 176 0.51 4.81 3.58
C TYR A 176 0.75 3.33 3.25
N LEU A 177 1.97 3.01 2.80
CA LEU A 177 2.42 1.64 2.55
C LEU A 177 3.29 1.17 3.72
N PRO A 178 2.82 0.20 4.54
CA PRO A 178 3.63 -0.33 5.64
C PRO A 178 4.73 -1.23 5.07
N ASN A 179 5.90 -0.65 4.80
CA ASN A 179 7.05 -1.38 4.27
C ASN A 179 8.37 -0.74 4.74
N THR A 180 9.44 -1.51 4.67
CA THR A 180 10.81 -1.03 4.84
C THR A 180 11.44 -0.76 3.48
N ARG A 181 12.22 0.31 3.38
CA ARG A 181 13.08 0.55 2.22
C ARG A 181 14.10 -0.58 2.09
N MET A 182 14.54 -0.79 0.86
CA MET A 182 15.61 -1.73 0.54
C MET A 182 16.95 -1.07 0.84
N ARG A 183 17.85 -1.80 1.48
CA ARG A 183 19.22 -1.37 1.72
C ARG A 183 20.11 -1.60 0.50
N THR A 184 21.21 -0.86 0.44
CA THR A 184 22.18 -0.94 -0.67
C THR A 184 22.73 -2.35 -0.89
N ASP A 185 23.03 -3.09 0.18
CA ASP A 185 23.53 -4.48 0.13
C ASP A 185 22.55 -5.45 -0.55
N GLN A 186 21.24 -5.22 -0.37
CA GLN A 186 20.18 -6.06 -0.91
C GLN A 186 20.00 -5.94 -2.42
N LEU A 187 20.38 -4.80 -3.02
CA LEU A 187 20.22 -4.55 -4.46
C LEU A 187 21.01 -5.54 -5.33
N SER A 188 22.10 -6.08 -4.79
CA SER A 188 22.97 -7.05 -5.48
C SER A 188 22.41 -8.48 -5.50
N GLN A 189 21.37 -8.77 -4.70
CA GLN A 189 20.80 -10.12 -4.62
C GLN A 189 20.05 -10.45 -5.92
N PRO A 190 20.34 -11.60 -6.59
CA PRO A 190 19.78 -11.90 -7.91
C PRO A 190 18.25 -11.91 -7.97
N SER A 191 17.58 -12.45 -6.95
CA SER A 191 16.11 -12.51 -6.88
C SER A 191 15.50 -11.10 -6.77
N ILE A 192 16.10 -10.25 -5.95
CA ILE A 192 15.69 -8.85 -5.76
C ILE A 192 15.94 -8.04 -7.04
N SER A 193 17.13 -8.17 -7.61
CA SER A 193 17.51 -7.46 -8.84
C SER A 193 16.58 -7.82 -10.01
N ALA A 194 16.20 -9.09 -10.14
CA ALA A 194 15.22 -9.53 -11.14
C ALA A 194 13.83 -8.90 -10.94
N GLU A 195 13.37 -8.78 -9.70
CA GLU A 195 12.10 -8.12 -9.36
C GLU A 195 12.16 -6.61 -9.67
N ILE A 196 13.26 -5.93 -9.33
CA ILE A 196 13.50 -4.52 -9.68
C ILE A 196 13.46 -4.35 -11.20
N ALA A 197 14.18 -5.17 -11.95
CA ALA A 197 14.20 -5.11 -13.42
C ALA A 197 12.79 -5.25 -14.01
N THR A 198 11.98 -6.16 -13.47
CA THR A 198 10.58 -6.34 -13.88
C THR A 198 9.74 -5.09 -13.63
N LYS A 199 9.90 -4.44 -12.46
CA LYS A 199 9.17 -3.21 -12.11
C LYS A 199 9.63 -2.02 -12.95
N VAL A 200 10.94 -1.86 -13.18
CA VAL A 200 11.52 -0.83 -14.05
C VAL A 200 11.05 -1.01 -15.50
N ALA A 201 11.04 -2.23 -16.02
CA ALA A 201 10.53 -2.51 -17.36
C ALA A 201 9.05 -2.13 -17.50
N ARG A 202 8.22 -2.43 -16.49
CA ARG A 202 6.82 -1.99 -16.47
C ARG A 202 6.69 -0.46 -16.42
N PHE A 203 7.53 0.21 -15.64
CA PHE A 203 7.55 1.67 -15.53
C PHE A 203 7.98 2.33 -16.85
N HIS A 204 9.03 1.84 -17.50
CA HIS A 204 9.52 2.36 -18.79
C HIS A 204 8.52 2.20 -19.94
N ASN A 205 7.63 1.21 -19.88
CA ASN A 205 6.59 1.00 -20.89
C ASN A 205 5.33 1.86 -20.67
N MET A 206 5.30 2.74 -19.66
CA MET A 206 4.15 3.61 -19.45
C MET A 206 4.04 4.71 -20.51
N VAL A 207 2.85 4.81 -21.12
CA VAL A 207 2.48 5.97 -21.92
C VAL A 207 1.97 7.08 -21.00
N MET A 208 2.82 8.09 -20.78
CA MET A 208 2.51 9.27 -19.97
C MET A 208 2.24 10.50 -20.84
N PRO A 209 1.39 11.45 -20.44
CA PRO A 209 1.03 12.62 -21.26
C PRO A 209 2.05 13.77 -21.16
N PHE A 210 3.36 13.48 -21.24
CA PHE A 210 4.44 14.48 -21.13
C PHE A 210 5.24 14.62 -22.43
N ASN A 211 6.13 15.61 -22.53
CA ASN A 211 7.08 15.69 -23.64
C ASN A 211 7.92 14.40 -23.71
N LYS A 212 8.08 13.85 -24.92
CA LYS A 212 8.82 12.61 -25.20
C LYS A 212 10.25 12.86 -25.68
N GLU A 213 10.60 14.09 -26.00
CA GLU A 213 11.96 14.43 -26.38
C GLU A 213 12.90 14.30 -25.16
N PRO A 214 14.06 13.63 -25.29
CA PRO A 214 14.96 13.35 -24.18
C PRO A 214 15.82 14.56 -23.80
N LYS A 215 15.18 15.70 -23.53
CA LYS A 215 15.85 16.99 -23.23
C LYS A 215 16.12 17.18 -21.73
N TRP A 216 15.47 16.39 -20.88
CA TRP A 216 15.50 16.59 -19.41
C TRP A 216 16.91 16.57 -18.81
N LEU A 217 17.75 15.61 -19.22
CA LEU A 217 19.09 15.43 -18.64
C LEU A 217 19.96 16.68 -18.83
N PHE A 218 20.17 17.09 -20.08
CA PHE A 218 21.03 18.25 -20.39
C PHE A 218 20.40 19.57 -19.93
N ALA A 219 19.09 19.76 -20.10
CA ALA A 219 18.40 20.97 -19.65
C ALA A 219 18.41 21.16 -18.11
N THR A 220 18.64 20.09 -17.35
CA THR A 220 18.75 20.15 -15.88
C THR A 220 20.21 20.34 -15.43
N ILE A 221 21.18 19.75 -16.13
CA ILE A 221 22.61 19.93 -15.83
C ILE A 221 23.08 21.36 -16.11
N ASP A 222 22.54 21.99 -17.17
CA ASP A 222 22.92 23.34 -17.59
C ASP A 222 22.26 24.48 -16.78
N LYS A 223 21.47 24.14 -15.75
CA LYS A 223 20.81 25.08 -14.83
C LYS A 223 21.55 25.16 -13.50
#